data_AF-A0A8T5DBK7-F1
#
_entry.id   AF-A0A8T5DBK7-F1
#
_cell.length_a   1.000
_cell.length_b   1.000
_cell.length_c   1.000
_cell.angle_alpha   90.00
_cell.angle_beta   90.00
_cell.angle_gamma   90.00
#
_symmetry.space_group_name_H-M   'P 1'
#
loop_
_entity.id
_entity.type
_entity.pdbx_description
1 polymer ?
#
loop_
_entity_poly.entity_id
_entity_poly.type
_entity_poly.pdbx_seq_one_letter_code
_entity_poly.pdbx_strand_id
1 'polypeptide(L)'
;MVSKPAEYKPCWFSYHGALQGVLNSLGVDVGLDEVIAVSGYGWITNAMRKNMCPSAPSAHHRDIWMGNYGATENLGYKVNIVTSGSFEWDCDRKPTPESVVNAGKQFDVVKKEIDADRPVVMWGILIPEYGIVNGYGGEDYIVKTFRSLIGQHDSPIHFTGLMAPGGLMTLRFTERIEIDPKKAAVETLKRGYQLGIGDVPRLHNYVMGPEAYDVYVKNLTEESFDGWSYHGTAYTMACLMEAKWAISEYLRKVDPDIEPSLADVADKYDALHKILQRCNEKFPMGPGEMQTESCVNVAGLLREAKKVEVEALEGLKKALDGL
;
A
#
# COMPACT_ATOMS: atom_id res chain seq x y z
N MET A 1 -11.53 21.24 12.69
CA MET A 1 -11.89 20.12 11.78
C MET A 1 -12.15 20.70 10.41
N VAL A 2 -11.93 19.92 9.36
CA VAL A 2 -12.31 20.29 7.99
C VAL A 2 -13.83 20.19 7.79
N SER A 3 -14.35 20.95 6.83
CA SER A 3 -15.77 21.06 6.48
C SER A 3 -16.32 19.79 5.83
N LYS A 4 -15.47 19.04 5.13
CA LYS A 4 -15.76 17.73 4.53
C LYS A 4 -14.82 16.67 5.09
N PRO A 5 -15.12 16.09 6.25
CA PRO A 5 -14.29 15.03 6.83
C PRO A 5 -14.16 13.85 5.87
N ALA A 6 -12.93 13.39 5.67
CA ALA A 6 -12.63 12.20 4.91
C ALA A 6 -12.89 10.94 5.74
N GLU A 7 -13.42 9.91 5.09
CA GLU A 7 -13.68 8.61 5.71
C GLU A 7 -12.64 7.59 5.22
N TYR A 8 -12.09 6.83 6.17
CA TYR A 8 -11.13 5.77 5.86
C TYR A 8 -11.83 4.64 5.09
N LYS A 9 -11.18 4.12 4.05
CA LYS A 9 -11.76 3.07 3.19
C LYS A 9 -11.17 1.69 3.52
N PRO A 10 -11.98 0.60 3.45
CA PRO A 10 -11.47 -0.76 3.61
C PRO A 10 -10.37 -1.06 2.62
N CYS A 11 -9.19 -1.43 3.13
CA CYS A 11 -8.03 -1.84 2.37
C CYS A 11 -7.05 -2.55 3.29
N TRP A 12 -6.37 -3.58 2.80
CA TRP A 12 -5.31 -4.27 3.55
C TRP A 12 -4.08 -3.41 3.72
N PHE A 13 -3.78 -2.55 2.74
CA PHE A 13 -2.64 -1.64 2.83
C PHE A 13 -3.10 -0.21 3.14
N SER A 14 -2.83 0.25 4.36
CA SER A 14 -3.48 1.43 4.94
C SER A 14 -3.32 2.72 4.14
N TYR A 15 -2.21 2.86 3.42
CA TYR A 15 -1.95 4.00 2.52
C TYR A 15 -3.09 4.22 1.53
N HIS A 16 -3.56 3.17 0.85
CA HIS A 16 -4.57 3.31 -0.20
C HIS A 16 -5.94 3.61 0.37
N GLY A 17 -6.31 2.98 1.50
CA GLY A 17 -7.56 3.26 2.18
C GLY A 17 -7.65 4.71 2.67
N ALA A 18 -6.54 5.24 3.20
CA ALA A 18 -6.45 6.63 3.63
C ALA A 18 -6.48 7.60 2.43
N LEU A 19 -5.71 7.29 1.39
CA LEU A 19 -5.61 8.09 0.17
C LEU A 19 -6.95 8.19 -0.57
N GLN A 20 -7.64 7.06 -0.78
CA GLN A 20 -8.97 7.04 -1.39
C GLN A 20 -9.94 7.91 -0.59
N GLY A 21 -9.93 7.77 0.75
CA GLY A 21 -10.77 8.56 1.64
C GLY A 21 -10.59 10.07 1.48
N VAL A 22 -9.33 10.52 1.43
CA VAL A 22 -9.00 11.93 1.24
C VAL A 22 -9.37 12.43 -0.14
N LEU A 23 -9.00 11.72 -1.21
CA LEU A 23 -9.36 12.11 -2.59
C LEU A 23 -10.88 12.22 -2.77
N ASN A 24 -11.65 11.27 -2.23
CA ASN A 24 -13.12 11.32 -2.27
C ASN A 24 -13.69 12.52 -1.52
N SER A 25 -13.14 12.88 -0.36
CA SER A 25 -13.56 14.08 0.39
C SER A 25 -13.29 15.39 -0.38
N LEU A 26 -12.24 15.39 -1.22
CA LEU A 26 -11.83 16.49 -2.08
C LEU A 26 -12.59 16.52 -3.42
N GLY A 27 -13.57 15.63 -3.60
CA GLY A 27 -14.46 15.61 -4.76
C GLY A 27 -13.89 14.88 -5.98
N VAL A 28 -12.88 14.02 -5.81
CA VAL A 28 -12.44 13.07 -6.82
C VAL A 28 -13.21 11.76 -6.63
N ASP A 29 -13.91 11.28 -7.66
CA ASP A 29 -14.58 9.98 -7.60
C ASP A 29 -13.61 8.88 -8.05
N VAL A 30 -12.93 8.25 -7.09
CA VAL A 30 -11.96 7.16 -7.37
C VAL A 30 -12.26 5.90 -6.57
N GLY A 31 -12.17 4.76 -7.28
CA GLY A 31 -12.21 3.42 -6.69
C GLY A 31 -10.91 3.04 -5.99
N LEU A 32 -10.98 2.02 -5.13
CA LEU A 32 -9.79 1.46 -4.48
C LEU A 32 -8.85 0.81 -5.51
N ASP A 33 -9.45 0.16 -6.51
CA ASP A 33 -8.74 -0.48 -7.61
C ASP A 33 -7.89 0.53 -8.40
N GLU A 34 -8.44 1.70 -8.71
CA GLU A 34 -7.72 2.80 -9.35
C GLU A 34 -6.59 3.32 -8.45
N VAL A 35 -6.87 3.55 -7.16
CA VAL A 35 -5.86 4.04 -6.22
C VAL A 35 -4.67 3.07 -6.11
N ILE A 36 -4.92 1.77 -6.02
CA ILE A 36 -3.88 0.74 -5.91
C ILE A 36 -3.10 0.58 -7.23
N ALA A 37 -3.78 0.58 -8.36
CA ALA A 37 -3.15 0.38 -9.66
C ALA A 37 -2.33 1.62 -10.08
N VAL A 38 -2.90 2.82 -9.97
CA VAL A 38 -2.27 4.08 -10.38
C VAL A 38 -1.09 4.44 -9.50
N SER A 39 -1.15 4.18 -8.19
CA SER A 39 0.01 4.38 -7.31
C SER A 39 1.21 3.50 -7.68
N GLY A 40 1.00 2.43 -8.45
CA GLY A 40 2.03 1.46 -8.79
C GLY A 40 2.14 0.32 -7.76
N TYR A 41 1.55 0.45 -6.57
CA TYR A 41 1.73 -0.52 -5.50
C TYR A 41 1.20 -1.92 -5.87
N GLY A 42 0.02 -1.99 -6.51
CA GLY A 42 -0.59 -3.29 -6.83
C GLY A 42 0.30 -4.21 -7.68
N TRP A 43 1.18 -3.60 -8.47
CA TRP A 43 2.09 -4.28 -9.37
C TRP A 43 3.28 -4.90 -8.67
N ILE A 44 3.59 -4.46 -7.44
CA ILE A 44 4.75 -4.94 -6.71
C ILE A 44 4.47 -6.31 -6.11
N THR A 45 5.29 -7.29 -6.49
CA THR A 45 5.46 -8.53 -5.74
C THR A 45 6.88 -8.50 -5.17
N ASN A 46 7.04 -8.58 -3.85
CA ASN A 46 8.36 -8.65 -3.22
C ASN A 46 8.38 -9.68 -2.10
N ALA A 47 9.56 -10.15 -1.71
CA ALA A 47 9.73 -11.12 -0.63
C ALA A 47 11.06 -10.91 0.08
N MET A 48 11.07 -11.00 1.41
CA MET A 48 12.31 -11.02 2.19
C MET A 48 12.94 -12.41 2.14
N ARG A 49 14.25 -12.48 1.91
CA ARG A 49 14.97 -13.77 1.97
C ARG A 49 14.99 -14.31 3.40
N LYS A 50 14.75 -15.62 3.56
CA LYS A 50 14.90 -16.38 4.82
C LYS A 50 13.91 -16.02 5.94
N ASN A 51 12.93 -15.16 5.69
CA ASN A 51 11.92 -14.82 6.69
C ASN A 51 10.59 -14.40 6.05
N MET A 52 9.49 -14.73 6.71
CA MET A 52 8.15 -14.22 6.43
C MET A 52 7.93 -12.90 7.18
N CYS A 53 8.54 -11.83 6.66
CA CYS A 53 8.51 -10.52 7.32
C CYS A 53 7.15 -9.82 7.16
N PRO A 54 6.48 -9.41 8.25
CA PRO A 54 5.23 -8.65 8.16
C PRO A 54 5.36 -7.30 7.48
N SER A 55 6.55 -6.71 7.48
CA SER A 55 6.80 -5.46 6.76
C SER A 55 7.02 -5.66 5.26
N ALA A 56 7.08 -6.90 4.75
CA ALA A 56 7.38 -7.14 3.34
C ALA A 56 6.52 -6.31 2.37
N PRO A 57 5.19 -6.21 2.55
CA PRO A 57 4.36 -5.38 1.67
C PRO A 57 4.76 -3.89 1.63
N SER A 58 5.45 -3.36 2.65
CA SER A 58 5.91 -1.96 2.69
C SER A 58 7.43 -1.77 2.56
N ALA A 59 8.20 -2.87 2.61
CA ALA A 59 9.66 -2.84 2.62
C ALA A 59 10.22 -2.65 1.20
N HIS A 60 10.17 -1.41 0.74
CA HIS A 60 10.64 -1.00 -0.58
C HIS A 60 11.77 0.03 -0.47
N HIS A 61 12.55 0.14 -1.55
CA HIS A 61 13.51 1.22 -1.68
C HIS A 61 12.79 2.58 -1.63
N ARG A 62 13.45 3.62 -1.07
CA ARG A 62 12.87 4.97 -0.96
C ARG A 62 12.37 5.50 -2.31
N ASP A 63 13.10 5.23 -3.38
CA ASP A 63 12.74 5.71 -4.72
C ASP A 63 11.43 5.10 -5.24
N ILE A 64 11.12 3.84 -4.85
CA ILE A 64 9.82 3.24 -5.16
C ILE A 64 8.71 4.00 -4.45
N TRP A 65 8.87 4.26 -3.14
CA TRP A 65 7.90 5.02 -2.36
C TRP A 65 7.67 6.42 -2.93
N MET A 66 8.74 7.16 -3.22
CA MET A 66 8.65 8.48 -3.84
C MET A 66 7.95 8.42 -5.21
N GLY A 67 8.25 7.41 -6.01
CA GLY A 67 7.57 7.18 -7.28
C GLY A 67 6.10 6.84 -7.11
N ASN A 68 5.72 6.08 -6.07
CA ASN A 68 4.31 5.70 -5.83
C ASN A 68 3.47 6.90 -5.39
N TYR A 69 4.03 7.76 -4.53
CA TYR A 69 3.40 9.02 -4.17
C TYR A 69 3.28 9.98 -5.37
N GLY A 70 4.32 10.05 -6.22
CA GLY A 70 4.26 10.85 -7.44
C GLY A 70 3.23 10.34 -8.43
N ALA A 71 3.14 9.02 -8.63
CA ALA A 71 2.18 8.41 -9.54
C ALA A 71 0.73 8.63 -9.10
N THR A 72 0.50 8.77 -7.79
CA THR A 72 -0.82 9.12 -7.22
C THR A 72 -1.35 10.46 -7.73
N GLU A 73 -0.51 11.35 -8.24
CA GLU A 73 -0.97 12.61 -8.83
C GLU A 73 -1.84 12.40 -10.08
N ASN A 74 -1.71 11.26 -10.77
CA ASN A 74 -2.58 10.86 -11.88
C ASN A 74 -4.03 10.59 -11.45
N LEU A 75 -4.34 10.67 -10.15
CA LEU A 75 -5.70 10.67 -9.61
C LEU A 75 -6.29 12.07 -9.47
N GLY A 76 -5.59 13.12 -9.94
CA GLY A 76 -6.16 14.46 -10.09
C GLY A 76 -5.82 15.45 -8.98
N TYR A 77 -4.82 15.18 -8.13
CA TYR A 77 -4.32 16.14 -7.15
C TYR A 77 -2.80 16.13 -7.03
N LYS A 78 -2.19 17.30 -6.86
CA LYS A 78 -0.77 17.44 -6.52
C LYS A 78 -0.53 16.89 -5.11
N VAL A 79 0.43 15.98 -4.97
CA VAL A 79 0.77 15.34 -3.69
C VAL A 79 2.11 15.87 -3.20
N ASN A 80 2.08 16.64 -2.12
CA ASN A 80 3.26 17.17 -1.47
C ASN A 80 3.57 16.40 -0.19
N ILE A 81 4.71 15.71 -0.18
CA ILE A 81 5.18 14.94 0.98
C ILE A 81 6.02 15.83 1.88
N VAL A 82 5.70 15.86 3.16
CA VAL A 82 6.51 16.51 4.19
C VAL A 82 7.01 15.45 5.15
N THR A 83 8.34 15.39 5.33
CA THR A 83 8.98 14.55 6.35
C THR A 83 9.52 15.42 7.47
N SER A 84 9.23 15.05 8.72
CA SER A 84 9.60 15.87 9.89
C SER A 84 10.73 15.26 10.74
N GLY A 85 11.36 14.18 10.28
CA GLY A 85 12.45 13.49 10.98
C GLY A 85 12.03 12.13 11.55
N SER A 86 12.92 11.47 12.28
CA SER A 86 12.61 10.22 12.99
C SER A 86 11.67 10.46 14.16
N PHE A 87 10.96 9.41 14.57
CA PHE A 87 10.19 9.37 15.81
C PHE A 87 10.48 8.08 16.56
N GLU A 88 11.12 8.23 17.72
CA GLU A 88 11.63 7.16 18.55
C GLU A 88 11.10 7.29 19.98
N TRP A 89 10.91 6.12 20.59
CA TRP A 89 10.51 5.98 21.98
C TRP A 89 11.72 5.50 22.80
N ASP A 90 11.94 6.08 23.97
CA ASP A 90 12.93 5.60 24.92
C ASP A 90 12.49 4.31 25.62
N CYS A 91 13.34 3.78 26.50
CA CYS A 91 13.06 2.55 27.24
C CYS A 91 11.84 2.64 28.19
N ASP A 92 11.44 3.86 28.57
CA ASP A 92 10.28 4.14 29.41
C ASP A 92 9.01 4.40 28.59
N ARG A 93 9.06 4.16 27.27
CA ARG A 93 7.99 4.48 26.32
C ARG A 93 7.58 5.95 26.38
N LYS A 94 8.57 6.83 26.46
CA LYS A 94 8.40 8.28 26.24
C LYS A 94 9.07 8.67 24.93
N PRO A 95 8.51 9.61 24.16
CA PRO A 95 9.18 10.11 22.97
C PRO A 95 10.49 10.79 23.37
N THR A 96 11.55 10.55 22.59
CA THR A 96 12.83 11.25 22.82
C THR A 96 12.66 12.77 22.63
N PRO A 97 13.51 13.62 23.23
CA PRO A 97 13.41 15.07 23.03
C PRO A 97 13.43 15.51 21.56
N GLU A 98 14.24 14.84 20.73
CA GLU A 98 14.27 15.07 19.29
C GLU A 98 12.94 14.67 18.61
N SER A 99 12.36 13.54 19.02
CA SER A 99 11.06 13.09 18.52
C SER A 99 9.94 14.05 18.87
N VAL A 100 9.96 14.66 20.05
CA VAL A 100 9.00 15.71 20.45
C VAL A 100 9.12 16.93 19.53
N VAL A 101 10.35 17.39 19.25
CA VAL A 101 10.59 18.51 18.33
C VAL A 101 10.10 18.18 16.91
N ASN A 102 10.41 16.99 16.42
CA ASN A 102 10.01 16.53 15.09
C ASN A 102 8.48 16.39 14.98
N ALA A 103 7.83 15.86 16.02
CA ALA A 103 6.38 15.80 16.08
C ALA A 103 5.72 17.18 16.14
N GLY A 104 6.31 18.15 16.84
CA GLY A 104 5.83 19.53 16.83
C GLY A 104 5.85 20.15 15.43
N LYS A 105 6.95 19.97 14.68
CA LYS A 105 7.04 20.41 13.27
C LYS A 105 5.96 19.74 12.41
N GLN A 106 5.71 18.45 12.62
CA GLN A 106 4.68 17.71 11.90
C GLN A 106 3.29 18.24 12.23
N PHE A 107 3.01 18.51 13.51
CA PHE A 107 1.76 19.06 13.99
C PHE A 107 1.47 20.43 13.36
N ASP A 108 2.46 21.31 13.30
CA ASP A 108 2.34 22.63 12.67
C ASP A 108 1.99 22.53 11.18
N VAL A 109 2.58 21.55 10.46
CA VAL A 109 2.24 21.30 9.06
C VAL A 109 0.81 20.83 8.92
N VAL A 110 0.40 19.84 9.71
CA VAL A 110 -0.97 19.31 9.67
C VAL A 110 -1.99 20.40 9.99
N LYS A 111 -1.76 21.18 11.05
CA LYS A 111 -2.62 22.29 11.46
C LYS A 111 -2.86 23.28 10.32
N LYS A 112 -1.81 23.68 9.58
CA LYS A 112 -1.94 24.59 8.43
C LYS A 112 -2.83 24.02 7.33
N GLU A 113 -2.77 22.71 7.08
CA GLU A 113 -3.64 22.07 6.07
C GLU A 113 -5.08 21.99 6.56
N ILE A 114 -5.31 21.64 7.83
CA ILE A 114 -6.65 21.62 8.44
C ILE A 114 -7.27 23.03 8.43
N ASP A 115 -6.51 24.07 8.80
CA ASP A 115 -6.97 25.46 8.81
C ASP A 115 -7.31 25.96 7.39
N ALA A 116 -6.70 25.36 6.37
CA ALA A 116 -6.98 25.61 4.97
C ALA A 116 -8.02 24.64 4.38
N ASP A 117 -8.78 23.97 5.25
CA ASP A 117 -9.89 23.07 4.93
C ASP A 117 -9.51 21.81 4.12
N ARG A 118 -8.30 21.28 4.37
CA ARG A 118 -7.78 20.10 3.66
C ARG A 118 -7.40 18.98 4.62
N PRO A 119 -8.04 17.81 4.56
CA PRO A 119 -7.58 16.65 5.31
C PRO A 119 -6.25 16.15 4.74
N VAL A 120 -5.49 15.45 5.57
CA VAL A 120 -4.17 14.92 5.20
C VAL A 120 -4.06 13.43 5.50
N VAL A 121 -3.21 12.74 4.75
CA VAL A 121 -2.79 11.37 5.06
C VAL A 121 -1.48 11.42 5.83
N MET A 122 -1.39 10.74 6.97
CA MET A 122 -0.21 10.74 7.83
C MET A 122 0.22 9.31 8.17
N TRP A 123 1.53 9.05 8.09
CA TRP A 123 2.15 7.80 8.53
C TRP A 123 2.45 7.83 10.04
N GLY A 124 2.21 6.70 10.70
CA GLY A 124 2.51 6.51 12.12
C GLY A 124 1.37 6.88 13.06
N ILE A 125 0.14 6.79 12.57
CA ILE A 125 -1.08 6.94 13.37
C ILE A 125 -1.41 5.58 14.01
N LEU A 126 -1.34 5.51 15.35
CA LEU A 126 -1.61 4.33 16.21
C LEU A 126 -0.66 3.14 16.12
N ILE A 127 -0.28 2.75 14.91
CA ILE A 127 0.69 1.70 14.57
C ILE A 127 1.52 2.25 13.39
N PRO A 128 2.59 1.58 12.93
CA PRO A 128 3.24 1.95 11.67
C PRO A 128 2.30 1.65 10.50
N GLU A 129 1.24 2.44 10.39
CA GLU A 129 0.23 2.45 9.32
C GLU A 129 -0.16 3.90 9.03
N TYR A 130 -0.81 4.11 7.89
CA TYR A 130 -1.37 5.39 7.48
C TYR A 130 -2.75 5.61 8.11
N GLY A 131 -3.01 6.84 8.51
CA GLY A 131 -4.32 7.32 8.92
C GLY A 131 -4.66 8.64 8.23
N ILE A 132 -5.92 9.04 8.35
CA ILE A 132 -6.39 10.35 7.89
C ILE A 132 -6.50 11.28 9.08
N VAL A 133 -6.01 12.52 8.96
CA VAL A 133 -6.26 13.58 9.94
C VAL A 133 -7.28 14.55 9.37
N ASN A 134 -8.43 14.66 10.04
CA ASN A 134 -9.54 15.54 9.66
C ASN A 134 -9.63 16.81 10.53
N GLY A 135 -8.82 16.90 11.58
CA GLY A 135 -8.83 18.06 12.45
C GLY A 135 -7.82 17.95 13.57
N TYR A 136 -7.87 18.94 14.45
CA TYR A 136 -7.17 18.92 15.72
C TYR A 136 -8.03 19.59 16.80
N GLY A 137 -7.79 19.24 18.06
CA GLY A 137 -8.36 19.88 19.23
C GLY A 137 -7.27 20.04 20.30
N GLY A 138 -6.91 21.28 20.64
CA GLY A 138 -5.71 21.51 21.43
C GLY A 138 -4.47 20.99 20.71
N GLU A 139 -3.79 20.02 21.32
CA GLU A 139 -2.59 19.34 20.80
C GLU A 139 -2.86 17.92 20.28
N ASP A 140 -4.15 17.54 20.17
CA ASP A 140 -4.58 16.22 19.68
C ASP A 140 -5.04 16.28 18.23
N TYR A 141 -4.62 15.29 17.43
CA TYR A 141 -5.17 15.01 16.11
C TYR A 141 -6.54 14.33 16.20
N ILE A 142 -7.49 14.76 15.38
CA ILE A 142 -8.77 14.08 15.16
C ILE A 142 -8.63 13.22 13.92
N VAL A 143 -8.58 11.90 14.12
CA VAL A 143 -8.17 10.95 13.08
C VAL A 143 -9.29 10.02 12.62
N LYS A 144 -9.10 9.42 11.44
CA LYS A 144 -9.83 8.26 10.95
C LYS A 144 -8.85 7.18 10.53
N THR A 145 -9.06 5.96 11.01
CA THR A 145 -8.13 4.83 10.80
C THR A 145 -8.88 3.54 10.49
N PHE A 146 -8.14 2.46 10.25
CA PHE A 146 -8.70 1.12 10.09
C PHE A 146 -9.57 0.66 11.28
N ARG A 147 -9.41 1.26 12.48
CA ARG A 147 -10.20 0.91 13.67
C ARG A 147 -11.70 1.07 13.44
N SER A 148 -12.09 2.12 12.73
CA SER A 148 -13.48 2.36 12.34
C SER A 148 -14.10 1.19 11.55
N LEU A 149 -13.30 0.50 10.73
CA LEU A 149 -13.73 -0.63 9.90
C LEU A 149 -14.01 -1.89 10.72
N ILE A 150 -13.36 -2.03 11.88
CA ILE A 150 -13.54 -3.16 12.80
C ILE A 150 -14.44 -2.79 13.99
N GLY A 151 -15.23 -1.73 13.86
CA GLY A 151 -16.19 -1.28 14.89
C GLY A 151 -15.53 -0.68 16.13
N GLN A 152 -14.24 -0.33 16.07
CA GLN A 152 -13.54 0.35 17.16
C GLN A 152 -13.58 1.87 16.95
N HIS A 153 -13.63 2.61 18.04
CA HIS A 153 -13.63 4.08 18.00
C HIS A 153 -12.23 4.64 17.70
N ASP A 154 -12.16 5.61 16.79
CA ASP A 154 -10.97 6.42 16.57
C ASP A 154 -10.87 7.50 17.66
N SER A 155 -10.01 7.28 18.65
CA SER A 155 -9.74 8.28 19.70
C SER A 155 -8.79 9.36 19.17
N PRO A 156 -8.90 10.62 19.63
CA PRO A 156 -7.89 11.64 19.36
C PRO A 156 -6.50 11.19 19.79
N ILE A 157 -5.48 11.62 19.05
CA ILE A 157 -4.08 11.23 19.28
C ILE A 157 -3.25 12.47 19.52
N HIS A 158 -2.69 12.60 20.72
CA HIS A 158 -1.75 13.66 21.05
C HIS A 158 -0.58 13.69 20.06
N PHE A 159 -0.06 14.86 19.70
CA PHE A 159 1.00 14.95 18.69
C PHE A 159 2.28 14.19 19.04
N THR A 160 2.54 13.94 20.33
CA THR A 160 3.64 13.10 20.81
C THR A 160 3.27 11.62 21.01
N GLY A 161 2.05 11.22 20.68
CA GLY A 161 1.53 9.84 20.77
C GLY A 161 1.69 9.02 19.49
N LEU A 162 2.65 9.37 18.63
CA LEU A 162 2.80 8.79 17.28
C LEU A 162 3.67 7.51 17.27
N MET A 163 3.43 6.63 16.30
CA MET A 163 4.18 5.38 16.13
C MET A 163 4.80 5.31 14.72
N ALA A 164 5.86 6.08 14.49
CA ALA A 164 6.51 6.23 13.19
C ALA A 164 8.01 5.87 13.22
N PRO A 165 8.39 4.59 13.44
CA PRO A 165 9.80 4.20 13.53
C PRO A 165 10.59 4.44 12.22
N GLY A 166 9.91 4.54 11.08
CA GLY A 166 10.51 4.92 9.78
C GLY A 166 10.60 6.43 9.53
N GLY A 167 10.15 7.25 10.49
CA GLY A 167 10.08 8.70 10.39
C GLY A 167 8.67 9.24 10.14
N LEU A 168 8.43 10.47 10.59
CA LEU A 168 7.17 11.17 10.43
C LEU A 168 7.01 11.64 9.00
N MET A 169 5.85 11.36 8.42
CA MET A 169 5.52 11.74 7.05
C MET A 169 4.05 12.12 6.94
N THR A 170 3.77 13.22 6.25
CA THR A 170 2.42 13.66 5.89
C THR A 170 2.34 13.96 4.40
N LEU A 171 1.26 13.49 3.78
CA LEU A 171 0.91 13.75 2.40
C LEU A 171 -0.18 14.82 2.37
N ARG A 172 0.09 15.87 1.60
CA ARG A 172 -0.79 17.03 1.45
C ARG A 172 -1.29 17.11 0.02
N PHE A 173 -2.56 17.42 -0.16
CA PHE A 173 -3.25 17.47 -1.45
C PHE A 173 -3.56 18.91 -1.80
N THR A 174 -2.63 19.61 -2.43
CA THR A 174 -2.63 21.08 -2.43
C THR A 174 -3.39 21.71 -3.60
N GLU A 175 -3.38 21.06 -4.76
CA GLU A 175 -3.93 21.61 -6.00
C GLU A 175 -4.58 20.50 -6.81
N ARG A 176 -5.74 20.78 -7.40
CA ARG A 176 -6.40 19.88 -8.34
C ARG A 176 -5.68 19.93 -9.69
N ILE A 177 -5.39 18.77 -10.26
CA ILE A 177 -4.73 18.62 -11.55
C ILE A 177 -5.75 18.09 -12.56
N GLU A 178 -5.74 18.65 -13.76
CA GLU A 178 -6.47 18.09 -14.89
C GLU A 178 -5.69 16.90 -15.47
N ILE A 179 -6.36 15.75 -15.58
CA ILE A 179 -5.76 14.50 -16.02
C ILE A 179 -6.31 14.13 -17.39
N ASP A 180 -5.42 13.84 -18.33
CA ASP A 180 -5.77 13.10 -19.55
C ASP A 180 -5.87 11.61 -19.17
N PRO A 181 -7.08 11.00 -19.18
CA PRO A 181 -7.27 9.64 -18.71
C PRO A 181 -6.47 8.62 -19.52
N LYS A 182 -6.33 8.84 -20.83
CA LYS A 182 -5.59 7.94 -21.72
C LYS A 182 -4.11 8.01 -21.42
N LYS A 183 -3.56 9.21 -21.27
CA LYS A 183 -2.15 9.39 -20.91
C LYS A 183 -1.86 8.79 -19.53
N ALA A 184 -2.69 9.08 -18.54
CA ALA A 184 -2.53 8.54 -17.18
C ALA A 184 -2.55 7.00 -17.18
N ALA A 185 -3.49 6.38 -17.91
CA ALA A 185 -3.54 4.93 -18.05
C ALA A 185 -2.26 4.36 -18.67
N VAL A 186 -1.78 4.92 -19.78
CA VAL A 186 -0.53 4.46 -20.41
C VAL A 186 0.67 4.57 -19.47
N GLU A 187 0.78 5.68 -18.72
CA GLU A 187 1.84 5.86 -17.72
C GLU A 187 1.73 4.85 -16.56
N THR A 188 0.50 4.58 -16.09
CA THR A 188 0.23 3.56 -15.07
C THR A 188 0.63 2.18 -15.56
N LEU A 189 0.30 1.80 -16.80
CA LEU A 189 0.67 0.50 -17.37
C LEU A 189 2.19 0.35 -17.54
N LYS A 190 2.88 1.39 -18.03
CA LYS A 190 4.35 1.39 -18.18
C LYS A 190 5.05 1.23 -16.84
N ARG A 191 4.63 2.01 -15.84
CA ARG A 191 5.15 1.91 -14.47
C ARG A 191 4.82 0.56 -13.86
N GLY A 192 3.59 0.09 -14.03
CA GLY A 192 3.12 -1.19 -13.53
C GLY A 192 3.93 -2.35 -14.07
N TYR A 193 4.24 -2.35 -15.36
CA TYR A 193 5.12 -3.36 -15.96
C TYR A 193 6.53 -3.35 -15.33
N GLN A 194 7.17 -2.19 -15.20
CA GLN A 194 8.51 -2.08 -14.59
C GLN A 194 8.54 -2.59 -13.14
N LEU A 195 7.55 -2.20 -12.33
CA LEU A 195 7.41 -2.67 -10.96
C LEU A 195 7.10 -4.18 -10.89
N GLY A 196 6.24 -4.65 -11.80
CA GLY A 196 5.81 -6.04 -11.89
C GLY A 196 6.92 -7.01 -12.25
N ILE A 197 7.82 -6.64 -13.16
CA ILE A 197 9.00 -7.45 -13.48
C ILE A 197 10.13 -7.30 -12.45
N GLY A 198 10.01 -6.37 -11.50
CA GLY A 198 11.03 -6.11 -10.49
C GLY A 198 12.28 -5.38 -11.00
N ASP A 199 12.20 -4.71 -12.15
CA ASP A 199 13.30 -3.92 -12.74
C ASP A 199 13.33 -2.50 -12.13
N VAL A 200 13.52 -2.46 -10.82
CA VAL A 200 13.50 -1.24 -10.00
C VAL A 200 14.48 -1.35 -8.83
N PRO A 201 14.88 -0.22 -8.21
CA PRO A 201 15.72 -0.24 -7.02
C PRO A 201 15.11 -1.10 -5.91
N ARG A 202 15.92 -1.98 -5.31
CA ARG A 202 15.47 -2.92 -4.27
C ARG A 202 16.34 -2.83 -3.02
N LEU A 203 15.73 -3.18 -1.88
CA LEU A 203 16.49 -3.39 -0.64
C LEU A 203 17.32 -4.67 -0.74
N HIS A 204 18.52 -4.68 -0.14
CA HIS A 204 19.50 -5.77 -0.30
C HIS A 204 18.94 -7.18 -0.01
N ASN A 205 18.11 -7.32 1.03
CA ASN A 205 17.55 -8.61 1.46
C ASN A 205 16.21 -8.96 0.81
N TYR A 206 15.74 -8.15 -0.13
CA TYR A 206 14.45 -8.33 -0.78
C TYR A 206 14.63 -8.73 -2.25
N VAL A 207 13.77 -9.64 -2.68
CA VAL A 207 13.57 -9.98 -4.09
C VAL A 207 12.27 -9.34 -4.53
N MET A 208 12.23 -8.86 -5.78
CA MET A 208 11.07 -8.23 -6.39
C MET A 208 10.73 -8.96 -7.70
N GLY A 209 9.50 -8.79 -8.16
CA GLY A 209 8.98 -9.44 -9.36
C GLY A 209 8.60 -10.91 -9.14
N PRO A 210 8.38 -11.68 -10.22
CA PRO A 210 7.94 -13.07 -10.13
C PRO A 210 8.89 -14.00 -9.36
N GLU A 211 10.19 -13.67 -9.26
CA GLU A 211 11.17 -14.40 -8.45
C GLU A 211 10.87 -14.32 -6.94
N ALA A 212 10.09 -13.32 -6.49
CA ALA A 212 9.66 -13.23 -5.10
C ALA A 212 8.80 -14.43 -4.68
N TYR A 213 8.04 -15.03 -5.61
CA TYR A 213 7.29 -16.26 -5.33
C TYR A 213 8.20 -17.43 -4.98
N ASP A 214 9.35 -17.57 -5.63
CA ASP A 214 10.30 -18.64 -5.30
C ASP A 214 10.87 -18.45 -3.89
N VAL A 215 11.10 -17.19 -3.49
CA VAL A 215 11.54 -16.86 -2.13
C VAL A 215 10.46 -17.19 -1.11
N TYR A 216 9.19 -16.87 -1.37
CA TYR A 216 8.09 -17.26 -0.50
C TYR A 216 7.97 -18.78 -0.37
N VAL A 217 8.03 -19.50 -1.50
CA VAL A 217 8.01 -20.96 -1.54
C VAL A 217 9.13 -21.51 -0.66
N LYS A 218 10.36 -21.03 -0.84
CA LYS A 218 11.52 -21.45 -0.04
C LYS A 218 11.32 -21.16 1.45
N ASN A 219 10.90 -19.94 1.79
CA ASN A 219 10.68 -19.54 3.18
C ASN A 219 9.62 -20.42 3.85
N LEU A 220 8.58 -20.86 3.12
CA LEU A 220 7.53 -21.72 3.63
C LEU A 220 7.95 -23.19 3.79
N THR A 221 8.94 -23.68 3.02
CA THR A 221 9.26 -25.11 3.00
C THR A 221 10.63 -25.49 3.54
N GLU A 222 11.58 -24.56 3.57
CA GLU A 222 12.98 -24.84 3.88
C GLU A 222 13.53 -24.05 5.07
N GLU A 223 12.97 -22.88 5.35
CA GLU A 223 13.47 -21.98 6.38
C GLU A 223 12.75 -22.22 7.72
N SER A 224 13.41 -21.87 8.83
CA SER A 224 12.81 -21.94 10.16
C SER A 224 11.82 -20.80 10.38
N PHE A 225 10.70 -21.07 11.04
CA PHE A 225 9.72 -20.05 11.42
C PHE A 225 10.06 -19.39 12.76
N ASP A 226 9.86 -18.08 12.83
CA ASP A 226 9.87 -17.29 14.05
C ASP A 226 8.45 -16.95 14.53
N GLY A 227 8.33 -16.22 15.64
CA GLY A 227 7.03 -15.80 16.19
C GLY A 227 6.23 -14.84 15.31
N TRP A 228 6.83 -14.29 14.25
CA TRP A 228 6.17 -13.37 13.33
C TRP A 228 5.77 -14.03 12.01
N SER A 229 6.24 -15.24 11.76
CA SER A 229 6.13 -15.88 10.45
C SER A 229 4.67 -16.13 10.02
N TYR A 230 3.78 -16.48 10.96
CA TYR A 230 2.35 -16.62 10.65
C TYR A 230 1.73 -15.29 10.25
N HIS A 231 1.91 -14.27 11.09
CA HIS A 231 1.37 -12.93 10.83
C HIS A 231 1.91 -12.33 9.53
N GLY A 232 3.21 -12.49 9.28
CA GLY A 232 3.83 -12.02 8.05
C GLY A 232 3.33 -12.74 6.81
N THR A 233 3.09 -14.04 6.89
CA THR A 233 2.45 -14.81 5.82
C THR A 233 1.03 -14.32 5.57
N ALA A 234 0.20 -14.26 6.61
CA ALA A 234 -1.19 -13.88 6.49
C ALA A 234 -1.36 -12.47 5.92
N TYR A 235 -0.65 -11.49 6.49
CA TYR A 235 -0.75 -10.09 6.05
C TYR A 235 -0.24 -9.90 4.61
N THR A 236 0.86 -10.56 4.25
CA THR A 236 1.40 -10.50 2.90
C THR A 236 0.42 -11.09 1.89
N MET A 237 -0.13 -12.28 2.16
CA MET A 237 -1.07 -12.93 1.23
C MET A 237 -2.32 -12.08 1.04
N ALA A 238 -2.83 -11.46 2.10
CA ALA A 238 -3.95 -10.54 2.03
C ALA A 238 -3.65 -9.30 1.17
N CYS A 239 -2.49 -8.66 1.36
CA CYS A 239 -2.05 -7.52 0.56
C CYS A 239 -1.87 -7.88 -0.91
N LEU A 240 -1.18 -8.99 -1.23
CA LEU A 240 -0.99 -9.44 -2.60
C LEU A 240 -2.33 -9.79 -3.25
N MET A 241 -3.21 -10.50 -2.56
CA MET A 241 -4.54 -10.86 -3.06
C MET A 241 -5.34 -9.62 -3.47
N GLU A 242 -5.41 -8.60 -2.61
CA GLU A 242 -6.13 -7.34 -2.89
C GLU A 242 -5.46 -6.56 -4.02
N ALA A 243 -4.12 -6.51 -4.04
CA ALA A 243 -3.36 -5.88 -5.09
C ALA A 243 -3.66 -6.44 -6.48
N LYS A 244 -3.72 -7.78 -6.62
CA LYS A 244 -3.99 -8.41 -7.93
C LYS A 244 -5.45 -8.30 -8.35
N TRP A 245 -6.40 -8.30 -7.40
CA TRP A 245 -7.80 -7.94 -7.68
C TRP A 245 -7.90 -6.52 -8.23
N ALA A 246 -7.30 -5.55 -7.55
CA ALA A 246 -7.31 -4.15 -7.95
C ALA A 246 -6.73 -3.94 -9.35
N ILE A 247 -5.63 -4.60 -9.70
CA ILE A 247 -5.09 -4.56 -11.06
C ILE A 247 -6.10 -5.08 -12.08
N SER A 248 -6.72 -6.23 -11.80
CA SER A 248 -7.69 -6.83 -12.71
C SER A 248 -8.88 -5.89 -12.97
N GLU A 249 -9.46 -5.32 -11.91
CA GLU A 249 -10.57 -4.36 -12.02
C GLU A 249 -10.16 -3.08 -12.75
N TYR A 250 -8.98 -2.54 -12.43
CA TYR A 250 -8.45 -1.37 -13.12
C TYR A 250 -8.28 -1.62 -14.61
N LEU A 251 -7.66 -2.74 -15.01
CA LEU A 251 -7.46 -3.09 -16.41
C LEU A 251 -8.78 -3.28 -17.18
N ARG A 252 -9.86 -3.72 -16.52
CA ARG A 252 -11.20 -3.78 -17.13
C ARG A 252 -11.85 -2.41 -17.31
N LYS A 253 -11.51 -1.44 -16.45
CA LYS A 253 -12.03 -0.07 -16.51
C LYS A 253 -11.24 0.81 -17.49
N VAL A 254 -9.94 0.59 -17.60
CA VAL A 254 -9.09 1.33 -18.54
C VAL A 254 -9.66 1.16 -19.94
N ASP A 255 -9.85 2.30 -20.60
CA ASP A 255 -10.59 2.45 -21.84
C ASP A 255 -10.27 1.33 -22.85
N PRO A 256 -11.28 0.53 -23.27
CA PRO A 256 -11.13 -0.49 -24.31
C PRO A 256 -10.51 0.05 -25.61
N ASP A 257 -10.61 1.35 -25.86
CA ASP A 257 -10.01 2.03 -27.02
C ASP A 257 -8.51 2.33 -26.85
N ILE A 258 -7.91 2.04 -25.69
CA ILE A 258 -6.45 2.08 -25.51
C ILE A 258 -5.83 0.85 -26.14
N GLU A 259 -6.21 -0.34 -25.68
CA GLU A 259 -5.67 -1.60 -26.22
C GLU A 259 -6.60 -2.78 -25.85
N PRO A 260 -7.35 -3.35 -26.81
CA PRO A 260 -8.30 -4.45 -26.56
C PRO A 260 -7.68 -5.69 -25.91
N SER A 261 -6.37 -5.92 -26.09
CA SER A 261 -5.68 -7.05 -25.45
C SER A 261 -5.54 -6.94 -23.92
N LEU A 262 -5.83 -5.78 -23.32
CA LEU A 262 -5.82 -5.62 -21.86
C LEU A 262 -6.88 -6.48 -21.15
N ALA A 263 -7.97 -6.87 -21.83
CA ALA A 263 -8.98 -7.76 -21.25
C ALA A 263 -8.39 -9.14 -20.89
N ASP A 264 -7.55 -9.70 -21.76
CA ASP A 264 -6.87 -10.98 -21.52
C ASP A 264 -5.82 -10.87 -20.38
N VAL A 265 -5.18 -9.70 -20.24
CA VAL A 265 -4.28 -9.41 -19.11
C VAL A 265 -5.08 -9.31 -17.80
N ALA A 266 -6.23 -8.64 -17.82
CA ALA A 266 -7.11 -8.50 -16.67
C ALA A 266 -7.59 -9.87 -16.15
N ASP A 267 -7.97 -10.77 -17.04
CA ASP A 267 -8.42 -12.12 -16.68
C ASP A 267 -7.30 -12.97 -16.07
N LYS A 268 -6.05 -12.78 -16.50
CA LYS A 268 -4.89 -13.41 -15.84
C LYS A 268 -4.66 -12.86 -14.44
N TYR A 269 -4.79 -11.55 -14.22
CA TYR A 269 -4.71 -10.98 -12.88
C TYR A 269 -5.87 -11.42 -11.98
N ASP A 270 -7.07 -11.65 -12.52
CA ASP A 270 -8.19 -12.24 -11.77
C ASP A 270 -7.91 -13.71 -11.38
N ALA A 271 -7.35 -14.50 -12.30
CA ALA A 271 -6.90 -15.86 -11.99
C ALA A 271 -5.81 -15.85 -10.91
N LEU A 272 -4.86 -14.93 -10.98
CA LEU A 272 -3.82 -14.74 -9.97
C LEU A 272 -4.42 -14.36 -8.61
N HIS A 273 -5.38 -13.43 -8.58
CA HIS A 273 -6.12 -13.05 -7.38
C HIS A 273 -6.79 -14.28 -6.74
N LYS A 274 -7.48 -15.12 -7.51
CA LYS A 274 -8.14 -16.34 -7.01
C LYS A 274 -7.15 -17.35 -6.42
N ILE A 275 -5.95 -17.47 -7.00
CA ILE A 275 -4.88 -18.32 -6.43
C ILE A 275 -4.43 -17.75 -5.08
N LEU A 276 -4.18 -16.44 -5.01
CA LEU A 276 -3.74 -15.76 -3.78
C LEU A 276 -4.83 -15.76 -2.70
N GLN A 277 -6.10 -15.71 -3.09
CA GLN A 277 -7.24 -15.88 -2.17
C GLN A 277 -7.18 -17.25 -1.49
N ARG A 278 -6.92 -18.33 -2.24
CA ARG A 278 -6.73 -19.68 -1.68
C ARG A 278 -5.51 -19.75 -0.75
N CYS A 279 -4.45 -18.98 -1.01
CA CYS A 279 -3.33 -18.84 -0.08
C CYS A 279 -3.77 -18.15 1.22
N ASN A 280 -4.49 -17.03 1.11
CA ASN A 280 -5.00 -16.26 2.23
C ASN A 280 -6.01 -17.04 3.09
N GLU A 281 -6.83 -17.92 2.49
CA GLU A 281 -7.72 -18.83 3.22
C GLU A 281 -6.98 -19.83 4.11
N LYS A 282 -5.73 -20.19 3.76
CA LYS A 282 -4.87 -21.07 4.57
C LYS A 282 -4.13 -20.32 5.68
N PHE A 283 -3.85 -19.05 5.47
CA PHE A 283 -3.23 -18.15 6.44
C PHE A 283 -4.07 -16.89 6.61
N PRO A 284 -5.27 -16.98 7.21
CA PRO A 284 -6.09 -15.80 7.42
C PRO A 284 -5.46 -14.86 8.46
N MET A 285 -5.74 -13.57 8.34
CA MET A 285 -5.28 -12.59 9.33
C MET A 285 -5.84 -12.90 10.72
N GLY A 286 -4.96 -12.99 11.72
CA GLY A 286 -5.31 -13.33 13.09
C GLY A 286 -4.20 -14.13 13.78
N PRO A 287 -4.48 -14.68 14.98
CA PRO A 287 -3.59 -15.65 15.60
C PRO A 287 -3.62 -16.99 14.84
N GLY A 288 -2.47 -17.66 14.72
CA GLY A 288 -2.40 -18.99 14.13
C GLY A 288 -0.97 -19.54 14.08
N GLU A 289 -0.82 -20.72 13.47
CA GLU A 289 0.42 -21.49 13.44
C GLU A 289 0.86 -21.87 12.03
N MET A 290 2.16 -22.01 11.82
CA MET A 290 2.76 -22.42 10.54
C MET A 290 2.71 -23.94 10.36
N GLN A 291 1.51 -24.47 10.13
CA GLN A 291 1.32 -25.91 9.91
C GLN A 291 2.00 -26.38 8.62
N THR A 292 2.83 -27.43 8.70
CA THR A 292 3.60 -27.96 7.56
C THR A 292 2.75 -28.25 6.33
N GLU A 293 1.57 -28.86 6.52
CA GLU A 293 0.66 -29.16 5.40
C GLU A 293 0.17 -27.87 4.70
N SER A 294 -0.23 -26.86 5.48
CA SER A 294 -0.63 -25.55 4.94
C SER A 294 0.53 -24.86 4.22
N CYS A 295 1.74 -24.90 4.78
CA CYS A 295 2.93 -24.36 4.13
C CYS A 295 3.22 -25.02 2.78
N VAL A 296 3.18 -26.36 2.71
CA VAL A 296 3.41 -27.11 1.46
C VAL A 296 2.32 -26.80 0.43
N ASN A 297 1.06 -26.74 0.85
CA ASN A 297 -0.07 -26.41 -0.02
C ASN A 297 0.07 -24.99 -0.59
N VAL A 298 0.36 -24.00 0.25
CA VAL A 298 0.54 -22.61 -0.17
C VAL A 298 1.77 -22.46 -1.06
N ALA A 299 2.87 -23.17 -0.77
CA ALA A 299 4.02 -23.22 -1.67
C ALA A 299 3.66 -23.80 -3.05
N GLY A 300 2.74 -24.77 -3.14
CA GLY A 300 2.19 -25.24 -4.41
C GLY A 300 1.46 -24.13 -5.17
N LEU A 301 0.56 -23.43 -4.49
CA LEU A 301 -0.23 -22.32 -5.05
C LEU A 301 0.65 -21.15 -5.50
N LEU A 302 1.70 -20.80 -4.75
CA LEU A 302 2.60 -19.71 -5.12
C LEU A 302 3.43 -20.02 -6.39
N ARG A 303 3.74 -21.29 -6.66
CA ARG A 303 4.35 -21.70 -7.94
C ARG A 303 3.37 -21.55 -9.10
N GLU A 304 2.08 -21.79 -8.87
CA GLU A 304 1.02 -21.54 -9.85
C GLU A 304 0.85 -20.04 -10.09
N ALA A 305 0.75 -19.25 -9.02
CA ALA A 305 0.66 -17.79 -9.04
C ALA A 305 1.79 -17.17 -9.87
N LYS A 306 3.04 -17.63 -9.67
CA LYS A 306 4.19 -17.16 -10.46
C LYS A 306 3.99 -17.34 -11.96
N LYS A 307 3.51 -18.52 -12.40
CA LYS A 307 3.30 -18.78 -13.83
C LYS A 307 2.27 -17.81 -14.42
N VAL A 308 1.16 -17.63 -13.72
CA VAL A 308 0.09 -16.71 -14.14
C VAL A 308 0.58 -15.27 -14.15
N GLU A 309 1.34 -14.82 -13.16
CA GLU A 309 1.90 -13.45 -13.14
C GLU A 309 2.88 -13.22 -14.29
N VAL A 310 3.74 -14.19 -14.61
CA VAL A 310 4.64 -14.12 -15.78
C VAL A 310 3.84 -13.97 -17.08
N GLU A 311 2.82 -14.82 -17.30
CA GLU A 311 1.97 -14.73 -18.49
C GLU A 311 1.20 -13.40 -18.56
N ALA A 312 0.75 -12.87 -17.43
CA ALA A 312 0.08 -11.58 -17.34
C ALA A 312 1.03 -10.43 -17.73
N LEU A 313 2.26 -10.44 -17.21
CA LEU A 313 3.28 -9.44 -17.51
C LEU A 313 3.75 -9.51 -18.97
N GLU A 314 3.83 -10.70 -19.55
CA GLU A 314 4.10 -10.86 -20.99
C GLU A 314 2.98 -10.29 -21.85
N GLY A 315 1.72 -10.52 -21.46
CA GLY A 315 0.55 -9.91 -22.11
C GLY A 315 0.57 -8.38 -22.00
N LEU A 316 0.84 -7.85 -20.81
CA LEU A 316 0.97 -6.42 -20.57
C LEU A 316 2.09 -5.80 -21.41
N LYS A 317 3.23 -6.47 -21.54
CA LYS A 317 4.32 -6.01 -22.41
C LYS A 317 3.88 -5.90 -23.86
N LYS A 318 3.18 -6.92 -24.39
CA LYS A 318 2.68 -6.90 -25.77
C LYS A 318 1.68 -5.76 -26.00
N ALA A 319 0.79 -5.51 -25.04
CA ALA A 319 -0.12 -4.39 -25.07
C ALA A 319 0.65 -3.05 -25.10
N LEU A 320 1.67 -2.90 -24.26
CA LEU A 320 2.53 -1.71 -24.23
C LEU A 320 3.34 -1.50 -25.51
N ASP A 321 3.79 -2.57 -26.17
CA ASP A 321 4.51 -2.49 -27.45
C ASP A 321 3.59 -2.03 -28.62
N GLY A 322 2.26 -2.13 -28.44
CA GLY A 322 1.25 -1.66 -29.40
C GLY A 322 0.81 -0.20 -29.23
N LEU A 323 1.20 0.46 -28.13
CA LEU A 323 0.81 1.82 -27.73
C LEU A 323 1.85 2.88 -28.10
#